data_AF-A0A7Z2PVH0-F1
#
_entry.id   AF-A0A7Z2PVH0-F1
#
_cell.length_a   1.000
_cell.length_b   1.000
_cell.length_c   1.000
_cell.angle_alpha   90.00
_cell.angle_beta   90.00
_cell.angle_gamma   90.00
#
_symmetry.space_group_name_H-M   'P 1'
#
loop_
_entity.id
_entity.type
_entity.pdbx_description
1 polymer ?
#
loop_
_entity_poly.entity_id
_entity_poly.type
_entity_poly.pdbx_seq_one_letter_code
_entity_poly.pdbx_strand_id
1 'polypeptide(L)' 'MDAELDIPHSVLIEGQRIAFSQTGKGCRVALLHGIPTSRLLWRHVVPLLAERGCEVTAIDLLG' A
#
# COMPACT_ATOMS: atom_id res chain seq x y z
N MET A 1 9.36 -4.86 -14.15
CA MET A 1 9.97 -3.52 -14.02
C MET A 1 9.41 -2.94 -12.73
N ASP A 2 10.07 -3.34 -11.66
CA ASP A 2 9.55 -3.43 -10.29
C ASP A 2 10.06 -2.27 -9.45
N ALA A 3 9.76 -1.02 -9.86
CA ALA A 3 10.52 0.12 -9.34
C ALA A 3 9.71 1.37 -8.94
N GLU A 4 8.40 1.25 -8.70
CA GLU A 4 7.60 2.40 -8.22
C GLU A 4 6.82 2.15 -6.92
N LEU A 5 6.87 0.93 -6.37
CA LEU A 5 6.23 0.61 -5.08
C LEU A 5 7.13 0.90 -3.86
N ASP A 6 8.38 1.35 -4.07
CA ASP A 6 9.45 1.22 -3.07
C ASP A 6 9.96 2.54 -2.49
N ILE A 7 9.16 3.61 -2.51
CA ILE A 7 9.33 4.68 -1.53
C ILE A 7 8.42 4.34 -0.35
N PRO A 8 8.90 3.62 0.68
CA PRO A 8 8.11 3.34 1.86
C PRO A 8 7.80 4.68 2.55
N HIS A 9 6.52 5.04 2.54
CA HIS A 9 6.03 6.10 3.40
C HIS A 9 5.79 5.51 4.78
N SER A 10 5.97 6.33 5.81
CA SER A 10 5.51 5.98 7.15
C SER A 10 4.91 7.16 7.86
N VAL A 11 3.94 6.89 8.72
CA VAL A 11 3.29 7.88 9.58
C VAL A 11 3.33 7.39 11.03
N LEU A 12 3.45 8.32 11.98
CA LEU A 12 3.31 8.04 13.39
C LEU A 12 1.84 8.22 13.80
N ILE A 13 1.24 7.16 14.32
CA ILE A 13 -0.13 7.15 14.86
C ILE A 13 -0.04 6.57 16.26
N GLU A 14 -0.41 7.36 17.28
CA GLU A 14 -0.36 6.93 18.69
C GLU A 14 1.00 6.35 19.11
N GLY A 15 2.09 6.94 18.62
CA GLY A 15 3.46 6.49 18.90
C GLY A 15 3.90 5.25 18.12
N GLN A 16 3.03 4.65 17.31
CA GLN A 16 3.33 3.52 16.45
C GLN A 16 3.65 3.97 15.03
N ARG A 17 4.67 3.36 14.42
CA ARG A 17 5.05 3.63 13.02
C ARG A 17 4.26 2.70 12.10
N ILE A 18 3.42 3.27 11.25
CA ILE A 18 2.68 2.54 10.22
C ILE A 18 3.36 2.77 8.87
N ALA A 19 3.79 1.69 8.22
CA ALA A 19 4.35 1.73 6.88
C ALA A 19 3.26 1.57 5.82
N PHE A 20 3.37 2.31 4.73
CA PHE A 20 2.44 2.20 3.61
C PHE A 20 3.11 2.56 2.28
N SER A 21 2.50 2.15 1.18
CA SER A 21 2.79 2.66 -0.16
C SER A 21 1.54 3.28 -0.76
N GLN A 22 1.73 4.28 -1.63
CA GLN A 22 0.64 4.91 -2.37
C GLN A 22 1.00 4.98 -3.86
N THR A 23 0.07 4.63 -4.73
CA THR A 23 0.30 4.61 -6.19
C THR A 23 -0.99 4.93 -6.93
N GLY A 24 -0.86 5.60 -8.09
CA GLY A 24 -1.99 5.95 -8.94
C GLY A 24 -2.69 7.23 -8.53
N LYS A 25 -3.77 7.56 -9.25
CA LYS A 25 -4.59 8.76 -9.07
C LYS A 25 -6.04 8.40 -9.41
N GLY A 26 -7.00 8.95 -8.67
CA GLY A 26 -8.43 8.76 -8.93
C GLY A 26 -9.18 8.17 -7.75
N CYS A 27 -9.97 7.12 -7.97
CA CYS A 27 -10.82 6.52 -6.91
C CYS A 27 -9.95 5.91 -5.81
N ARG A 28 -10.18 6.29 -4.54
CA ARG A 28 -9.33 5.85 -3.42
C ARG A 28 -9.66 4.44 -2.98
N VAL A 29 -8.63 3.60 -2.89
CA VAL A 29 -8.73 2.20 -2.46
C VAL A 29 -7.68 1.93 -1.39
N ALA A 30 -8.11 1.48 -0.21
CA ALA A 30 -7.21 1.02 0.86
C ALA A 30 -7.12 -0.51 0.83
N LEU A 31 -5.90 -1.05 0.86
CA LEU A 31 -5.63 -2.49 0.91
C LEU A 31 -4.99 -2.84 2.24
N LEU A 32 -5.65 -3.72 2.99
CA LEU A 32 -5.16 -4.32 4.23
C LEU A 32 -4.79 -5.77 3.95
N HIS A 33 -3.63 -6.21 4.44
CA HIS A 33 -3.22 -7.61 4.36
C HIS A 33 -3.74 -8.41 5.57
N GLY A 34 -3.67 -9.74 5.50
CA GLY A 34 -3.90 -10.62 6.66
C GLY A 34 -2.61 -10.94 7.42
N ILE A 35 -2.72 -11.55 8.59
CA ILE A 35 -1.56 -12.04 9.36
C ILE A 35 -1.20 -13.46 8.86
N PRO A 36 0.09 -13.82 8.64
CA PRO A 36 1.33 -13.11 9.00
C PRO A 36 2.00 -12.39 7.80
N THR A 37 1.21 -11.82 6.88
CA THR A 37 1.73 -11.23 5.63
C THR A 37 2.01 -9.74 5.79
N SER A 38 2.33 -9.04 4.70
CA SER A 38 2.53 -7.59 4.63
C SER A 38 1.85 -7.00 3.40
N ARG A 39 1.92 -5.68 3.21
CA ARG A 39 1.43 -4.95 2.03
C ARG A 39 1.97 -5.52 0.71
N LEU A 40 3.12 -6.20 0.75
CA LEU A 40 3.74 -6.87 -0.41
C LEU A 40 2.90 -8.03 -0.97
N LEU A 41 1.90 -8.52 -0.23
CA LEU A 41 0.90 -9.46 -0.75
C LEU A 41 0.19 -8.87 -1.98
N TRP A 42 0.02 -7.55 -2.04
CA TRP A 42 -0.71 -6.85 -3.08
C TRP A 42 0.16 -6.37 -4.25
N ARG A 43 1.46 -6.70 -4.30
CA ARG A 43 2.40 -6.19 -5.33
C ARG A 43 1.98 -6.42 -6.79
N HIS A 44 1.17 -7.45 -7.05
CA HIS A 44 0.62 -7.74 -8.38
C HIS A 44 -0.80 -7.21 -8.59
N VAL A 45 -1.49 -6.81 -7.52
CA VAL A 45 -2.86 -6.26 -7.57
C VAL A 45 -2.84 -4.74 -7.68
N VAL A 46 -1.92 -4.07 -6.98
CA VAL A 46 -1.78 -2.60 -6.98
C VAL A 46 -1.64 -2.03 -8.40
N PRO A 47 -0.75 -2.55 -9.28
CA PRO A 47 -0.62 -2.02 -10.64
C PRO A 47 -1.93 -2.13 -11.44
N LEU A 48 -2.65 -3.25 -11.29
CA LEU A 48 -3.91 -3.50 -12.01
C LEU A 48 -5.05 -2.57 -11.58
N LEU A 49 -5.04 -2.12 -10.32
CA LEU A 49 -5.99 -1.13 -9.82
C LEU A 49 -5.58 0.29 -10.26
N ALA A 50 -4.30 0.61 -10.19
CA ALA A 50 -3.78 1.90 -10.64
C ALA A 50 -4.05 2.14 -12.14
N GLU A 51 -3.84 1.12 -12.99
CA GLU A 51 -4.18 1.14 -14.42
C GLU A 51 -5.68 1.38 -14.69
N ARG A 52 -6.55 1.05 -13.72
CA ARG A 52 -8.00 1.31 -13.79
C ARG A 52 -8.41 2.66 -13.18
N GLY A 53 -7.46 3.54 -12.88
CA GLY A 53 -7.74 4.87 -12.35
C GLY A 53 -8.02 4.90 -10.85
N CYS A 54 -7.47 3.95 -10.09
CA CYS A 54 -7.48 4.00 -8.63
C CYS A 54 -6.23 4.71 -8.09
N GLU A 55 -6.41 5.48 -7.01
CA GLU A 55 -5.34 5.86 -6.08
C GLU A 55 -5.32 4.80 -4.96
N VAL A 56 -4.33 3.93 -4.96
CA VAL A 56 -4.27 2.75 -4.08
C VAL A 56 -3.30 3.02 -2.95
N THR A 57 -3.72 2.76 -1.70
CA THR A 57 -2.88 2.79 -0.50
C THR A 57 -2.81 1.40 0.10
N ALA A 58 -1.62 0.78 0.12
CA ALA A 58 -1.40 -0.52 0.73
C ALA A 58 -0.66 -0.34 2.06
N ILE A 59 -1.23 -0.87 3.15
CA ILE A 59 -0.83 -0.56 4.53
C ILE A 59 -0.30 -1.83 5.20
N ASP A 60 0.81 -1.71 5.93
CA ASP A 60 1.24 -2.74 6.87
C ASP A 60 0.48 -2.57 8.19
N LEU A 61 -0.22 -3.63 8.62
CA LEU A 61 -0.83 -3.69 9.94
C LEU A 61 0.26 -3.67 11.03
N LEU A 62 -0.10 -3.18 12.22
CA LEU A 62 0.80 -3.17 13.36
C LEU A 62 1.16 -4.62 13.78
N GLY A 63 2.45 -4.89 13.97
CA GLY A 63 2.97 -6.21 14.33
C GLY A 63 4.30 -6.46 13.66
#